data_AF-H0SIX9-F1
#
_entry.id   AF-H0SIX9-F1
#
_cell.length_a   1.000
_cell.length_b   1.000
_cell.length_c   1.000
_cell.angle_alpha   90.00
_cell.angle_beta   90.00
_cell.angle_gamma   90.00
#
_symmetry.space_group_name_H-M   'P 1'
#
loop_
_entity.id
_entity.type
_entity.pdbx_description
1 polymer ?
#
loop_
_entity_poly.entity_id
_entity_poly.type
_entity_poly.pdbx_seq_one_letter_code
_entity_poly.pdbx_strand_id
1 'polypeptide(L)' 'MFVSGTRRLAALRDRWKSFLALVSDPYRPERYYMRGPGPKWRAKYGSRRVTQS' A
#
# COMPACT_ATOMS: atom_id res chain seq x y z
N MET A 1 40.29 2.39 -24.59
CA MET A 1 39.53 1.63 -23.57
C MET A 1 38.90 2.62 -22.58
N PHE A 2 37.67 3.08 -22.83
CA PHE A 2 36.96 3.99 -21.90
C PHE A 2 35.51 3.50 -21.70
N VAL A 3 35.33 2.33 -21.09
CA VAL A 3 33.99 1.79 -20.76
C VAL A 3 33.97 1.20 -19.34
N SER A 4 34.66 1.85 -18.40
CA SER A 4 34.72 1.38 -17.01
C SER A 4 34.01 2.30 -16.01
N GLY A 5 33.75 3.56 -16.36
CA GLY A 5 33.08 4.53 -15.48
C GLY A 5 31.55 4.46 -15.49
N THR A 6 30.95 4.26 -16.67
CA THR A 6 29.49 4.30 -16.85
C THR A 6 28.77 3.08 -16.28
N ARG A 7 29.44 1.93 -16.20
CA ARG A 7 28.84 0.67 -15.74
C ARG A 7 28.50 0.71 -14.24
N ARG A 8 29.31 1.39 -13.41
CA ARG A 8 29.01 1.58 -11.97
C ARG A 8 27.84 2.55 -11.76
N LEU A 9 27.80 3.62 -12.55
CA LEU A 9 26.69 4.60 -12.51
C LEU A 9 25.37 3.99 -12.99
N ALA A 10 25.41 3.13 -14.01
CA ALA A 10 24.24 2.38 -14.48
C ALA A 10 23.70 1.44 -13.40
N ALA A 11 24.57 0.67 -12.74
CA ALA A 11 24.18 -0.20 -11.63
C ALA A 11 23.59 0.57 -10.45
N LEU A 12 24.16 1.74 -10.13
CA LEU A 12 23.62 2.62 -9.09
C LEU A 12 22.22 3.09 -9.48
N ARG A 13 22.06 3.64 -10.69
CA ARG A 13 20.76 4.13 -11.22
C ARG A 13 19.68 3.05 -11.20
N ASP A 14 19.99 1.84 -11.63
CA ASP A 14 19.03 0.74 -11.64
C ASP A 14 18.59 0.35 -10.22
N ARG A 15 19.52 0.38 -9.24
CA ARG A 15 19.18 0.18 -7.84
C ARG A 15 18.33 1.30 -7.25
N TRP A 16 18.57 2.55 -7.62
CA TRP A 16 17.73 3.70 -7.23
C TRP A 16 16.33 3.62 -7.83
N LYS A 17 16.19 3.21 -9.09
CA LYS A 17 14.88 3.03 -9.73
C LYS A 17 14.03 1.99 -9.01
N SER A 18 14.60 0.83 -8.66
CA SER A 18 13.87 -0.20 -7.92
C SER A 18 13.45 0.27 -6.53
N PHE A 19 14.30 1.05 -5.85
CA PHE A 19 13.97 1.63 -4.56
C PHE A 19 12.81 2.64 -4.66
N LEU A 20 12.86 3.55 -5.65
CA LEU A 20 11.79 4.51 -5.89
C LEU A 20 10.48 3.82 -6.27
N ALA A 21 10.51 2.70 -6.99
CA ALA A 21 9.32 1.93 -7.31
C ALA A 21 8.67 1.32 -6.05
N LEU A 22 9.46 0.87 -5.08
CA LEU A 22 8.96 0.36 -3.79
C LEU A 22 8.42 1.47 -2.90
N VAL A 23 9.10 2.62 -2.84
CA VAL A 23 8.68 3.75 -2.00
C VAL A 23 7.49 4.49 -2.61
N SER A 24 7.39 4.54 -3.94
CA SER A 24 6.28 5.15 -4.65
C SER A 24 5.06 4.23 -4.73
N ASP A 25 5.11 2.99 -4.21
CA ASP A 25 3.92 2.17 -4.10
C ASP A 25 2.92 2.87 -3.17
N PRO A 26 1.79 3.37 -3.69
CA PRO A 26 0.82 4.04 -2.85
C PRO A 26 0.32 3.00 -1.85
N TYR A 27 0.50 3.26 -0.56
CA TYR A 27 -0.15 2.45 0.47
C TYR A 27 -1.65 2.45 0.16
N ARG A 28 -2.16 1.30 -0.31
CA ARG A 28 -3.54 1.06 -0.73
C ARG A 28 -4.28 0.35 0.40
N PRO A 29 -4.73 1.06 1.44
CA PRO A 29 -5.52 0.46 2.52
C PRO A 29 -6.83 -0.14 1.99
N GLU A 30 -7.31 0.30 0.82
CA GLU A 30 -8.53 -0.17 0.14
C GLU A 30 -8.57 -1.69 -0.11
N ARG A 31 -7.44 -2.40 -0.19
CA ARG A 31 -7.45 -3.88 -0.29
C ARG A 31 -7.82 -4.59 1.01
N TYR A 32 -7.57 -3.96 2.15
CA TYR A 32 -7.71 -4.59 3.47
C TYR A 32 -8.94 -4.09 4.25
N TYR A 33 -9.53 -2.97 3.83
CA TYR A 33 -10.75 -2.41 4.42
C TYR A 33 -12.05 -2.84 3.74
N MET A 34 -12.01 -3.83 2.83
CA MET A 34 -13.25 -4.40 2.25
C MET A 34 -14.00 -5.33 3.21
N ARG A 35 -13.50 -5.56 4.43
CA ARG A 35 -14.35 -6.04 5.53
C ARG A 35 -14.94 -4.82 6.20
N GLY A 36 -16.19 -4.52 5.85
CA GLY A 36 -17.04 -3.62 6.63
C GLY A 36 -17.05 -4.00 8.12
N PRO A 37 -17.68 -3.18 8.97
CA PRO A 37 -17.56 -3.31 10.41
C PRO A 37 -17.81 -4.75 10.87
N GLY A 38 -16.79 -5.34 11.49
CA GLY A 38 -16.82 -6.73 11.94
C GLY A 38 -17.87 -6.98 13.02
N PRO A 39 -18.11 -8.26 13.38
CA PRO A 39 -19.14 -8.63 14.35
C PRO A 39 -19.03 -7.89 15.70
N LYS A 40 -17.80 -7.61 16.16
CA LYS A 40 -17.54 -6.83 17.38
C LYS A 40 -18.02 -5.37 17.28
N TRP A 41 -17.91 -4.75 16.10
CA TRP A 41 -18.43 -3.39 15.88
C TRP A 41 -19.95 -3.41 15.80
N ARG A 42 -20.55 -4.41 15.13
CA ARG A 42 -22.01 -4.58 15.07
C ARG A 42 -22.63 -4.88 16.44
N ALA A 43 -21.95 -5.62 17.31
CA ALA A 43 -22.41 -5.83 18.68
C ALA A 43 -22.45 -4.53 19.51
N LYS A 44 -21.54 -3.58 19.24
CA LYS A 44 -21.45 -2.31 19.96
C LYS A 44 -22.37 -1.22 19.39
N TYR A 45 -22.60 -1.18 18.08
CA TYR A 45 -23.29 -0.08 17.39
C TYR A 45 -24.46 -0.52 16.49
N GLY A 46 -24.57 -1.81 16.14
CA GLY A 46 -25.61 -2.34 15.25
C GLY A 46 -27.00 -2.38 15.88
N SER A 47 -27.07 -2.42 17.21
CA SER A 47 -28.32 -2.37 17.98
C SER A 47 -29.05 -1.02 17.89
N ARG A 48 -28.43 0.01 17.26
CA ARG A 48 -29.04 1.33 17.07
C ARG A 48 -30.04 1.39 15.89
N ARG A 49 -30.32 0.27 15.21
CA ARG A 49 -31.45 0.15 14.29
C ARG A 49 -32.59 -0.60 14.95
N VAL A 50 -33.17 0.01 15.98
CA VAL A 50 -34.51 -0.37 16.43
C VAL A 50 -35.48 0.58 15.74
N THR A 51 -36.37 -0.01 14.94
CA THR A 51 -37.62 0.55 14.43
C THR A 51 -37.53 1.56 13.27
N GLN A 52 -37.64 1.04 12.04
CA GLN A 52 -38.47 1.71 11.03
C GLN A 52 -39.20 0.64 10.20
N SER A 53 -40.54 0.66 10.34
CA SER A 53 -41.61 -0.19 9.77
C SER A 53 -41.76 -1.61 10.29
#